data_AF-A0A392MQS9-F1
#
_entry.id   AF-A0A392MQS9-F1
#
_cell.length_a   1.000
_cell.length_b   1.000
_cell.length_c   1.000
_cell.angle_alpha   90.00
_cell.angle_beta   90.00
_cell.angle_gamma   90.00
#
_symmetry.space_group_name_H-M   'P 1'
#
loop_
_entity.id
_entity.type
_entity.pdbx_description
1 polymer ?
#
loop_
_entity_poly.entity_id
_entity_poly.type
_entity_poly.pdbx_seq_one_letter_code
_entity_poly.pdbx_strand_id
1 'polypeptide(L)'
;MLAPVDVFVSTVDPLKEPPLNTANTVLSILAMDYPIDKISCYISDDGASMCTFEALSETAEFARKWVPFCKKFLIEPRAPENYFSEKIDYLKDKVQPTFVKERRSMKREYEEFKVRINALVAKAQKVPPGGWIMQDGTPWPGNNTKDHPGMIQVFLGHSGGHDSEGNQLPRLVYVSREKRPGFQHHKKAGAMNALVRVSAVLTNAPFMLNLDCDHYINNSKAVREAMCFLMDPQTGKKVCYVQFPQRFDGIDAHDRYANRNTVFFDINMKGLDGIQGPVYVGTGCVFRRQALYGYSPPKGPKRPKM
;
A
#
# COMPACT_ATOMS: atom_id res chain seq x y z
N MET A 1 7.93 14.50 17.16
CA MET A 1 8.45 14.08 15.84
C MET A 1 7.76 12.77 15.47
N LEU A 2 7.28 12.60 14.24
CA LEU A 2 6.60 11.38 13.78
C LEU A 2 7.61 10.26 13.47
N ALA A 3 7.23 9.01 13.75
CA ALA A 3 8.07 7.84 13.51
C ALA A 3 7.97 7.34 12.06
N PRO A 4 9.02 6.72 11.48
CA PRO A 4 8.89 6.09 10.17
C PRO A 4 7.88 4.93 10.16
N VAL A 5 7.19 4.75 9.03
CA VAL A 5 6.25 3.65 8.78
C VAL A 5 6.52 3.06 7.40
N ASP A 6 6.77 1.75 7.35
CA ASP A 6 6.81 1.01 6.09
C ASP A 6 5.41 0.48 5.77
N VAL A 7 4.93 0.64 4.54
CA VAL A 7 3.63 0.13 4.09
C VAL A 7 3.84 -1.02 3.13
N PHE A 8 3.23 -2.16 3.41
CA PHE A 8 3.40 -3.41 2.67
C PHE A 8 2.13 -3.75 1.90
N VAL A 9 2.27 -3.97 0.61
CA VAL A 9 1.22 -4.52 -0.25
C VAL A 9 1.74 -5.81 -0.86
N SER A 10 0.92 -6.86 -0.85
CA SER A 10 1.23 -8.11 -1.55
C SER A 10 0.27 -8.32 -2.72
N THR A 11 0.81 -8.77 -3.85
CA THR A 11 0.04 -9.21 -5.01
C THR A 11 0.53 -10.58 -5.48
N VAL A 12 -0.36 -11.36 -6.08
CA VAL A 12 -0.12 -12.76 -6.45
C VAL A 12 0.01 -12.96 -7.95
N ASP A 13 -0.91 -12.42 -8.73
CA ASP A 13 -0.97 -12.64 -10.18
C ASP A 13 -1.79 -11.55 -10.87
N PRO A 14 -1.27 -10.89 -11.92
CA PRO A 14 -1.93 -9.75 -12.56
C PRO A 14 -3.21 -10.11 -13.34
N LEU A 15 -3.45 -11.39 -13.64
CA LEU A 15 -4.70 -11.83 -14.29
C LEU A 15 -5.81 -12.05 -13.26
N LYS A 16 -5.45 -12.36 -12.02
CA LYS A 16 -6.40 -12.51 -10.89
C LYS A 16 -6.63 -11.20 -10.16
N GLU A 17 -5.57 -10.41 -9.99
CA GLU A 17 -5.55 -9.13 -9.30
C GLU A 17 -5.15 -8.05 -10.31
N PRO A 18 -6.11 -7.32 -10.91
CA PRO A 18 -5.81 -6.37 -11.97
C PRO A 18 -4.74 -5.36 -11.54
N PRO A 19 -3.68 -5.13 -12.32
CA PRO A 19 -2.61 -4.21 -11.94
C PRO A 19 -3.09 -2.78 -11.66
N LEU A 20 -4.21 -2.37 -12.26
CA LEU A 20 -4.83 -1.08 -11.99
C LEU A 20 -5.31 -0.95 -10.54
N ASN A 21 -5.82 -2.02 -9.91
CA ASN A 21 -6.23 -2.00 -8.50
C ASN A 21 -5.01 -1.81 -7.59
N THR A 22 -3.95 -2.60 -7.83
CA THR A 22 -2.67 -2.45 -7.13
C THR A 22 -2.12 -1.04 -7.30
N ALA A 23 -2.14 -0.49 -8.53
CA ALA A 23 -1.69 0.88 -8.80
C ALA A 23 -2.47 1.93 -8.01
N ASN A 24 -3.80 1.83 -7.95
CA ASN A 24 -4.65 2.74 -7.17
C ASN A 24 -4.33 2.68 -5.67
N THR A 25 -4.14 1.47 -5.13
CA THR A 25 -3.70 1.27 -3.74
C THR A 25 -2.34 1.92 -3.50
N VAL A 26 -1.36 1.69 -4.37
CA VAL A 26 -0.02 2.31 -4.29
C VAL A 26 -0.08 3.82 -4.33
N LEU A 27 -0.85 4.39 -5.26
CA LEU A 27 -1.02 5.84 -5.40
C LEU A 27 -1.64 6.46 -4.14
N SER A 28 -2.61 5.77 -3.53
CA SER A 28 -3.21 6.22 -2.26
C SER A 28 -2.20 6.26 -1.11
N ILE A 29 -1.28 5.28 -1.05
CA ILE A 29 -0.22 5.19 -0.04
C ILE A 29 0.83 6.30 -0.24
N LEU A 30 1.27 6.52 -1.48
CA LEU A 30 2.28 7.54 -1.81
C LEU A 30 1.75 8.98 -1.58
N ALA A 31 0.43 9.16 -1.63
CA ALA A 31 -0.23 10.46 -1.45
C ALA A 31 -0.75 10.71 -0.01
N MET A 32 -0.38 9.88 0.97
CA MET A 32 -0.79 10.08 2.37
C MET A 32 -0.30 11.41 2.95
N ASP A 33 -1.05 11.95 3.92
CA ASP A 33 -0.64 13.09 4.73
C ASP A 33 0.32 12.61 5.82
N TYR A 34 1.58 12.43 5.44
CA TYR A 34 2.68 12.09 6.34
C TYR A 34 4.00 12.64 5.81
N PRO A 35 5.01 12.92 6.66
CA PRO A 35 6.33 13.33 6.17
C PRO A 35 6.91 12.34 5.17
N ILE A 36 7.40 12.87 4.05
CA ILE A 36 7.84 12.09 2.87
C ILE A 36 9.01 11.17 3.21
N ASP A 37 9.92 11.63 4.06
CA ASP A 37 11.08 10.90 4.56
C ASP A 37 10.73 9.83 5.61
N LYS A 38 9.45 9.69 5.95
CA LYS A 38 8.95 8.77 6.98
C LYS A 38 7.98 7.72 6.46
N ILE A 39 7.57 7.78 5.19
CA ILE A 39 6.79 6.72 4.54
C ILE A 39 7.64 6.01 3.50
N SER A 40 7.55 4.69 3.46
CA SER A 40 8.10 3.88 2.37
C SER A 40 7.11 2.79 2.00
N CYS A 41 6.82 2.66 0.71
CA CYS A 41 5.89 1.69 0.17
C CYS A 41 6.67 0.50 -0.41
N TYR A 42 6.30 -0.71 -0.03
CA TYR A 42 6.89 -1.95 -0.51
C TYR A 42 5.82 -2.84 -1.12
N ILE A 43 6.07 -3.30 -2.34
CA ILE A 43 5.19 -4.21 -3.07
C ILE A 43 5.89 -5.55 -3.18
N SER A 44 5.28 -6.60 -2.63
CA SER A 44 5.70 -7.98 -2.85
C SER A 44 4.90 -8.59 -3.98
N ASP A 45 5.58 -8.99 -5.05
CA ASP A 45 4.98 -9.71 -6.18
C ASP A 45 5.34 -11.19 -6.11
N ASP A 46 4.36 -12.00 -5.72
CA ASP A 46 4.49 -13.45 -5.66
C ASP A 46 4.46 -14.10 -7.07
N GLY A 47 3.99 -13.40 -8.09
CA GLY A 47 3.94 -13.89 -9.47
C GLY A 47 5.25 -13.72 -10.24
N ALA A 48 6.15 -12.85 -9.75
CA ALA A 48 7.36 -12.42 -10.47
C ALA A 48 7.02 -11.96 -11.91
N SER A 49 5.91 -11.24 -12.07
CA SER A 49 5.35 -10.94 -13.37
C SER A 49 5.93 -9.65 -13.95
N MET A 50 6.41 -9.72 -15.20
CA MET A 50 6.84 -8.53 -15.93
C MET A 50 5.70 -7.51 -16.06
N CYS A 51 4.45 -7.95 -16.18
CA CYS A 51 3.29 -7.06 -16.24
C CYS A 51 3.13 -6.23 -14.96
N THR A 52 3.27 -6.86 -13.80
CA THR A 52 3.21 -6.17 -12.50
C THR A 52 4.37 -5.18 -12.38
N PHE A 53 5.58 -5.59 -12.77
CA PHE A 53 6.76 -4.74 -12.76
C PHE A 53 6.60 -3.49 -13.68
N GLU A 54 6.21 -3.68 -14.95
CA GLU A 54 5.96 -2.59 -15.89
C GLU A 54 4.82 -1.67 -15.41
N ALA A 55 3.75 -2.24 -14.85
CA ALA A 55 2.64 -1.47 -14.28
C ALA A 55 3.07 -0.61 -13.09
N LEU A 56 3.95 -1.11 -12.22
CA LEU A 56 4.52 -0.30 -11.13
C LEU A 56 5.41 0.83 -11.65
N SER A 57 6.17 0.60 -12.73
CA SER A 57 6.97 1.64 -13.37
C SER A 57 6.09 2.77 -13.91
N GLU A 58 5.00 2.44 -14.62
CA GLU A 58 4.01 3.41 -15.07
C GLU A 58 3.32 4.13 -13.90
N THR A 59 3.05 3.40 -12.82
CA THR A 59 2.44 3.96 -11.59
C THR A 59 3.38 4.97 -10.93
N ALA A 60 4.69 4.69 -10.89
CA ALA A 60 5.69 5.60 -10.36
C ALA A 60 5.73 6.93 -11.13
N GLU A 61 5.66 6.87 -12.46
CA GLU A 61 5.61 8.07 -13.30
C GLU A 61 4.31 8.85 -13.13
N PHE A 62 3.16 8.18 -13.04
CA PHE A 62 1.90 8.85 -12.74
C PHE A 62 1.89 9.48 -11.33
N ALA A 63 2.51 8.83 -10.34
CA ALA A 63 2.60 9.33 -8.97
C ALA A 63 3.28 10.71 -8.90
N ARG A 64 4.26 10.99 -9.77
CA ARG A 64 4.94 12.30 -9.86
C ARG A 64 4.00 13.46 -10.18
N LYS A 65 2.87 13.17 -10.84
CA LYS A 65 1.82 14.16 -11.16
C LYS A 65 0.71 14.13 -10.11
N TRP A 66 0.31 12.92 -9.69
CA TRP A 66 -0.83 12.70 -8.80
C TRP A 66 -0.57 13.17 -7.36
N VAL A 67 0.59 12.86 -6.79
CA VAL A 67 0.92 13.18 -5.40
C VAL A 67 0.91 14.70 -5.11
N PRO A 68 1.58 15.56 -5.89
CA PRO A 68 1.52 17.01 -5.65
C PRO A 68 0.09 17.56 -5.82
N PHE A 69 -0.66 17.10 -6.84
CA PHE A 69 -2.06 17.48 -7.02
C PHE A 69 -2.93 17.12 -5.81
N CYS A 70 -2.78 15.88 -5.32
CA CYS A 70 -3.45 15.40 -4.12
C CYS A 70 -3.18 16.31 -2.92
N LYS A 71 -1.91 16.60 -2.65
CA LYS A 71 -1.48 17.38 -1.48
C LYS A 71 -1.93 18.84 -1.58
N LYS A 72 -1.75 19.46 -2.75
CA LYS A 72 -2.12 20.85 -3.03
C LYS A 72 -3.61 21.12 -2.83
N PHE A 73 -4.47 20.20 -3.28
CA PHE A 73 -5.93 20.39 -3.25
C PHE A 73 -6.66 19.60 -2.16
N LEU A 74 -5.92 18.93 -1.27
CA LEU A 74 -6.48 18.11 -0.20
C LEU A 74 -7.58 17.16 -0.74
N ILE A 75 -7.22 16.41 -1.78
CA ILE A 75 -8.12 15.45 -2.44
C ILE A 75 -8.39 14.29 -1.49
N GLU A 76 -9.64 13.85 -1.35
CA GLU A 76 -9.98 12.58 -0.72
C GLU A 76 -11.13 11.94 -1.54
N PRO A 77 -11.15 10.61 -1.71
CA PRO A 77 -10.08 9.67 -1.36
C PRO A 77 -8.81 9.84 -2.23
N ARG A 78 -7.69 9.27 -1.79
CA ARG A 78 -6.39 9.38 -2.50
C ARG A 78 -6.21 8.37 -3.65
N ALA A 79 -7.09 7.38 -3.76
CA ALA A 79 -7.14 6.46 -4.88
C ALA A 79 -7.84 7.12 -6.08
N PRO A 80 -7.17 7.31 -7.23
CA PRO A 80 -7.75 8.07 -8.34
C PRO A 80 -8.97 7.41 -9.00
N GLU A 81 -9.04 6.08 -9.12
CA GLU A 81 -10.24 5.40 -9.65
C GLU A 81 -11.46 5.72 -8.80
N ASN A 82 -11.34 5.56 -7.48
CA ASN A 82 -12.40 5.86 -6.53
C ASN A 82 -12.76 7.34 -6.61
N TYR A 83 -11.79 8.25 -6.47
CA TYR A 83 -12.03 9.70 -6.51
C TYR A 83 -12.72 10.19 -7.80
N PHE A 84 -12.30 9.72 -8.97
CA PHE A 84 -12.89 10.16 -10.23
C PHE A 84 -14.21 9.46 -10.57
N SER A 85 -14.52 8.33 -9.92
CA SER A 85 -15.79 7.60 -10.06
C SER A 85 -16.91 8.14 -9.16
N GLU A 86 -16.57 8.89 -8.10
CA GLU A 86 -17.56 9.45 -7.18
C GLU A 86 -18.53 10.39 -7.88
N LYS A 87 -19.83 10.19 -7.60
CA LYS A 87 -20.93 11.03 -8.11
C LYS A 87 -21.30 12.15 -7.12
N ILE A 88 -20.34 12.63 -6.36
CA ILE A 88 -20.53 13.73 -5.41
C ILE A 88 -20.12 15.07 -6.04
N ASP A 89 -20.57 16.17 -5.44
CA ASP A 89 -20.10 17.50 -5.83
C ASP A 89 -18.62 17.68 -5.47
N TYR A 90 -17.76 17.51 -6.46
CA TYR A 90 -16.31 17.63 -6.33
C TYR A 90 -15.82 19.09 -6.19
N LEU A 91 -16.70 20.09 -6.35
CA LEU A 91 -16.38 21.51 -6.13
C LEU A 91 -16.63 21.95 -4.69
N LYS A 92 -17.34 21.14 -3.91
CA LYS A 92 -17.66 21.44 -2.52
C LYS A 92 -16.39 21.75 -1.72
N ASP A 93 -16.42 22.87 -1.00
CA ASP A 93 -15.34 23.36 -0.12
C ASP A 93 -13.99 23.62 -0.84
N LYS A 94 -13.97 23.70 -2.18
CA LYS A 94 -12.76 24.00 -2.96
C LYS A 94 -12.64 25.51 -3.21
N VAL A 95 -11.71 26.14 -2.50
CA VAL A 95 -11.45 27.59 -2.59
C VAL A 95 -10.36 27.97 -3.60
N GLN A 96 -9.58 27.01 -4.09
CA GLN A 96 -8.44 27.28 -4.96
C GLN A 96 -8.89 27.63 -6.39
N PRO A 97 -8.54 28.82 -6.94
CA PRO A 97 -9.04 29.28 -8.25
C PRO A 97 -8.68 28.36 -9.42
N THR A 98 -7.51 27.71 -9.36
CA THR A 98 -7.01 26.85 -10.45
C THR A 98 -7.57 25.42 -10.40
N PHE A 99 -8.33 25.07 -9.35
CA PHE A 99 -8.76 23.69 -9.10
C PHE A 99 -9.50 23.07 -10.28
N VAL A 100 -10.47 23.78 -10.87
CA VAL A 100 -11.29 23.25 -11.97
C VAL A 100 -10.42 22.88 -13.18
N LYS A 101 -9.48 23.77 -13.55
CA LYS A 101 -8.57 23.57 -14.67
C LYS A 101 -7.61 22.41 -14.41
N GLU A 102 -6.97 22.40 -13.24
CA GLU A 102 -5.99 21.38 -12.87
C GLU A 102 -6.65 20.00 -12.69
N ARG A 103 -7.83 19.93 -12.04
CA ARG A 103 -8.60 18.67 -11.92
C ARG A 103 -8.97 18.10 -13.28
N ARG A 104 -9.40 18.93 -14.24
CA ARG A 104 -9.74 18.47 -15.59
C ARG A 104 -8.50 17.92 -16.31
N SER A 105 -7.36 18.58 -16.16
CA SER A 105 -6.09 18.10 -16.71
C SER A 105 -5.68 16.78 -16.08
N MET A 106 -5.75 16.68 -14.75
CA MET A 106 -5.39 15.47 -14.01
C MET A 106 -6.30 14.29 -14.35
N LYS A 107 -7.60 14.53 -14.57
CA LYS A 107 -8.52 13.48 -15.02
C LYS A 107 -8.08 12.90 -16.38
N ARG A 108 -7.65 13.74 -17.33
CA ARG A 108 -7.17 13.27 -18.64
C ARG A 108 -5.90 12.44 -18.50
N GLU A 109 -4.94 12.94 -17.72
CA GLU A 109 -3.70 12.23 -17.39
C GLU A 109 -3.98 10.86 -16.76
N TYR A 110 -4.99 10.77 -15.89
CA TYR A 110 -5.41 9.51 -15.28
C TYR A 110 -6.04 8.54 -16.29
N GLU A 111 -6.90 9.02 -17.19
CA GLU A 111 -7.45 8.16 -18.25
C GLU A 111 -6.36 7.65 -19.22
N GLU A 112 -5.39 8.49 -19.58
CA GLU A 112 -4.24 8.06 -20.38
C GLU A 112 -3.38 7.03 -19.64
N PHE A 113 -3.17 7.21 -18.33
CA PHE A 113 -2.53 6.21 -17.48
C PHE A 113 -3.28 4.88 -17.48
N LYS A 114 -4.61 4.89 -17.33
CA LYS A 114 -5.45 3.67 -17.43
C LYS A 114 -5.28 2.96 -18.76
N VAL A 115 -5.23 3.71 -19.87
CA VAL A 115 -5.00 3.14 -21.20
C VAL A 115 -3.64 2.45 -21.28
N ARG A 116 -2.57 3.04 -20.75
CA ARG A 116 -1.24 2.41 -20.71
C ARG A 116 -1.23 1.13 -19.87
N ILE A 117 -1.82 1.15 -18.68
CA ILE A 117 -1.95 -0.05 -17.84
C ILE A 117 -2.74 -1.16 -18.57
N ASN A 118 -3.86 -0.82 -19.20
CA ASN A 118 -4.65 -1.80 -19.96
C ASN A 118 -3.89 -2.38 -21.15
N ALA A 119 -3.06 -1.59 -21.82
CA ALA A 119 -2.19 -2.06 -22.89
C ALA A 119 -1.15 -3.08 -22.36
N LEU A 120 -0.57 -2.84 -21.18
CA LEU A 120 0.34 -3.80 -20.53
C LEU A 120 -0.37 -5.12 -20.19
N VAL A 121 -1.58 -5.04 -19.63
CA VAL A 121 -2.39 -6.23 -19.30
C VAL A 121 -2.73 -7.02 -20.57
N ALA A 122 -3.14 -6.34 -21.64
CA ALA A 122 -3.44 -6.99 -22.92
C ALA A 122 -2.20 -7.64 -23.55
N LYS A 123 -1.04 -6.97 -23.48
CA LYS A 123 0.26 -7.53 -23.92
C LYS A 123 0.61 -8.78 -23.12
N ALA A 124 0.41 -8.77 -21.81
CA ALA A 124 0.75 -9.87 -20.91
C ALA A 124 -0.03 -11.18 -21.17
N GLN A 125 -1.19 -11.11 -21.83
CA GLN A 125 -1.96 -12.30 -22.22
C GLN A 125 -1.26 -13.15 -23.28
N LYS A 126 -0.31 -12.57 -24.03
CA LYS A 126 0.42 -13.24 -25.11
C LYS A 126 1.89 -13.38 -24.73
N VAL A 127 2.21 -14.43 -23.99
CA VAL A 127 3.61 -14.73 -23.60
C VAL A 127 4.44 -15.04 -24.84
N PRO A 128 5.57 -14.34 -25.08
CA PRO A 128 6.44 -14.64 -26.20
C PRO A 128 7.05 -16.05 -26.09
N PRO A 129 7.29 -16.77 -27.21
CA PRO A 129 7.87 -18.12 -27.17
C PRO A 129 9.23 -18.20 -26.47
N GLY A 130 10.04 -17.14 -26.54
CA GLY A 130 11.34 -17.03 -25.86
C GLY A 130 11.27 -16.46 -24.44
N GLY A 131 10.08 -16.26 -23.90
CA GLY A 131 9.86 -15.54 -22.64
C GLY A 131 9.92 -14.02 -22.80
N TRP A 132 9.71 -13.34 -21.69
CA TRP A 132 9.76 -11.90 -21.60
C TRP A 132 11.21 -11.38 -21.63
N ILE A 133 11.39 -10.21 -22.24
CA ILE A 133 12.67 -9.51 -22.38
C ILE A 133 12.49 -8.09 -21.83
N MET A 134 13.45 -7.62 -21.03
CA MET A 134 13.49 -6.28 -20.49
C MET A 134 13.83 -5.23 -21.57
N GLN A 135 13.64 -3.95 -21.26
CA GLN A 135 13.92 -2.87 -22.22
C GLN A 135 15.39 -2.78 -22.64
N ASP A 136 16.32 -3.25 -21.80
CA ASP A 136 17.75 -3.32 -22.08
C ASP A 136 18.16 -4.56 -22.91
N GLY A 137 17.20 -5.38 -23.33
CA GLY A 137 17.43 -6.58 -24.14
C GLY A 137 17.76 -7.83 -23.33
N THR A 138 17.83 -7.75 -22.00
CA THR A 138 18.10 -8.92 -21.15
C THR A 138 16.84 -9.77 -20.90
N PRO A 139 16.96 -11.10 -20.71
CA PRO A 139 15.80 -11.93 -20.37
C PRO A 139 15.23 -11.55 -19.01
N TRP A 140 13.89 -11.53 -18.89
CA TRP A 140 13.22 -11.31 -17.61
C TRP A 140 13.57 -12.43 -16.61
N PRO A 141 14.12 -12.12 -15.42
CA PRO A 141 14.55 -13.16 -14.48
C PRO A 141 13.38 -14.01 -13.94
N GLY A 142 12.17 -13.46 -13.91
CA GLY A 142 10.95 -14.14 -13.47
C GLY A 142 10.23 -14.95 -14.54
N ASN A 143 10.87 -15.26 -15.69
CA ASN A 143 10.22 -16.02 -16.78
C ASN A 143 9.68 -17.39 -16.33
N ASN A 144 10.34 -18.04 -15.37
CA ASN A 144 9.81 -19.24 -14.73
C ASN A 144 9.32 -18.92 -13.31
N THR A 145 8.01 -18.86 -13.12
CA THR A 145 7.39 -18.50 -11.83
C THR A 145 7.66 -19.50 -10.70
N LYS A 146 8.17 -20.70 -11.00
CA LYS A 146 8.54 -21.73 -10.03
C LYS A 146 10.04 -21.80 -9.74
N ASP A 147 10.88 -21.20 -10.59
CA ASP A 147 12.34 -21.19 -10.46
C ASP A 147 12.90 -19.86 -10.98
N HIS A 148 13.06 -18.90 -10.08
CA HIS A 148 13.62 -17.58 -10.40
C HIS A 148 14.37 -17.00 -9.20
N PRO A 149 15.41 -16.19 -9.45
CA PRO A 149 16.11 -15.48 -8.39
C PRO A 149 15.22 -14.40 -7.76
N GLY A 150 15.57 -13.98 -6.55
CA GLY A 150 14.94 -12.81 -5.93
C GLY A 150 15.30 -11.52 -6.67
N MET A 151 14.36 -10.58 -6.73
CA MET A 151 14.52 -9.28 -7.40
C MET A 151 14.11 -8.15 -6.46
N ILE A 152 14.89 -7.08 -6.40
CA ILE A 152 14.55 -5.86 -5.67
C ILE A 152 14.81 -4.67 -6.58
N GLN A 153 13.80 -3.83 -6.76
CA GLN A 153 13.90 -2.58 -7.54
C GLN A 153 13.34 -1.42 -6.73
N VAL A 154 14.03 -0.28 -6.74
CA VAL A 154 13.56 0.97 -6.14
C VAL A 154 13.16 1.92 -7.27
N PHE A 155 11.90 2.34 -7.30
CA PHE A 155 11.35 3.22 -8.35
C PHE A 155 11.36 4.70 -7.93
N LEU A 156 10.88 5.00 -6.73
CA LEU A 156 10.78 6.35 -6.16
C LEU A 156 11.61 6.46 -4.88
N GLY A 157 11.84 7.68 -4.40
CA GLY A 157 12.64 7.99 -3.22
C GLY A 157 13.84 8.87 -3.57
N HIS A 158 14.85 8.92 -2.70
CA HIS A 158 16.00 9.82 -2.86
C HIS A 158 16.73 9.68 -4.22
N SER A 159 16.88 8.45 -4.72
CA SER A 159 17.51 8.15 -6.01
C SER A 159 16.53 8.06 -7.19
N GLY A 160 15.22 8.20 -6.93
CA GLY A 160 14.14 7.97 -7.89
C GLY A 160 13.62 9.24 -8.56
N GLY A 161 14.36 10.34 -8.52
CA GLY A 161 13.94 11.64 -9.08
C GLY A 161 12.92 12.39 -8.23
N HIS A 162 12.40 13.50 -8.77
CA HIS A 162 11.48 14.42 -8.10
C HIS A 162 10.08 14.39 -8.75
N ASP A 163 9.09 14.99 -8.07
CA ASP A 163 7.78 15.26 -8.62
C ASP A 163 7.80 16.44 -9.62
N SER A 164 6.65 16.76 -10.20
CA SER A 164 6.52 17.88 -11.15
C SER A 164 6.82 19.26 -10.56
N GLU A 165 6.90 19.38 -9.24
CA GLU A 165 7.19 20.62 -8.49
C GLU A 165 8.63 20.63 -7.92
N GLY A 166 9.42 19.59 -8.18
CA GLY A 166 10.81 19.46 -7.70
C GLY A 166 10.95 18.87 -6.29
N ASN A 167 9.88 18.34 -5.69
CA ASN A 167 9.93 17.71 -4.37
C ASN A 167 10.19 16.20 -4.48
N GLN A 168 10.78 15.62 -3.43
CA GLN A 168 10.94 14.16 -3.34
C GLN A 168 9.60 13.47 -3.13
N LEU A 169 9.45 12.23 -3.60
CA LEU A 169 8.31 11.36 -3.28
C LEU A 169 8.71 10.27 -2.26
N PRO A 170 7.73 9.67 -1.55
CA PRO A 170 8.01 8.52 -0.71
C PRO A 170 8.62 7.37 -1.52
N ARG A 171 9.48 6.57 -0.87
CA ARG A 171 10.15 5.45 -1.54
C ARG A 171 9.12 4.42 -2.01
N LEU A 172 9.28 3.90 -3.23
CA LEU A 172 8.53 2.76 -3.75
C LEU A 172 9.50 1.63 -4.09
N VAL A 173 9.36 0.49 -3.41
CA VAL A 173 10.24 -0.67 -3.56
C VAL A 173 9.43 -1.87 -4.06
N TYR A 174 9.82 -2.43 -5.19
CA TYR A 174 9.33 -3.72 -5.68
C TYR A 174 10.24 -4.83 -5.16
N VAL A 175 9.62 -5.90 -4.67
CA VAL A 175 10.29 -7.10 -4.18
C VAL A 175 9.62 -8.33 -4.79
N SER A 176 10.40 -9.17 -5.44
CA SER A 176 10.01 -10.54 -5.77
C SER A 176 10.95 -11.51 -5.07
N ARG A 177 10.37 -12.53 -4.43
CA ARG A 177 11.12 -13.50 -3.63
C ARG A 177 11.76 -14.53 -4.54
N GLU A 178 12.93 -15.03 -4.15
CA GLU A 178 13.46 -16.24 -4.77
C GLU A 178 12.50 -17.41 -4.56
N LYS A 179 12.26 -18.18 -5.62
CA LYS A 179 11.49 -19.42 -5.58
C LYS A 179 12.24 -20.51 -6.31
N ARG A 180 12.21 -21.72 -5.76
CA ARG A 180 12.87 -22.91 -6.30
C ARG A 180 11.93 -24.12 -6.26
N PRO A 181 12.01 -25.04 -7.23
CA PRO A 181 11.27 -26.30 -7.17
C PRO A 181 11.57 -27.06 -5.89
N GLY A 182 10.54 -27.63 -5.25
CA GLY A 182 10.68 -28.38 -4.00
C GLY A 182 10.67 -27.54 -2.72
N PHE A 183 10.70 -26.21 -2.80
CA PHE A 183 10.65 -25.33 -1.62
C PHE A 183 9.26 -24.75 -1.41
N GLN A 184 8.69 -24.94 -0.21
CA GLN A 184 7.40 -24.37 0.15
C GLN A 184 7.52 -22.87 0.43
N HIS A 185 6.71 -22.06 -0.23
CA HIS A 185 6.85 -20.58 -0.18
C HIS A 185 5.78 -19.87 0.67
N HIS A 186 4.84 -20.60 1.27
CA HIS A 186 3.86 -20.08 2.25
C HIS A 186 2.99 -18.89 1.81
N LYS A 187 2.73 -18.73 0.50
CA LYS A 187 1.84 -17.71 -0.08
C LYS A 187 2.09 -16.31 0.55
N LYS A 188 1.01 -15.62 0.96
CA LYS A 188 1.01 -14.29 1.60
C LYS A 188 1.84 -14.24 2.89
N ALA A 189 1.81 -15.27 3.73
CA ALA A 189 2.59 -15.27 4.98
C ALA A 189 4.11 -15.20 4.69
N GLY A 190 4.58 -15.99 3.72
CA GLY A 190 5.97 -15.94 3.28
C GLY A 190 6.35 -14.61 2.63
N ALA A 191 5.43 -13.99 1.88
CA ALA A 191 5.61 -12.67 1.26
C ALA A 191 5.77 -11.57 2.31
N MET A 192 4.82 -11.47 3.24
CA MET A 192 4.85 -10.49 4.33
C MET A 192 6.08 -10.63 5.22
N ASN A 193 6.45 -11.86 5.59
CA ASN A 193 7.65 -12.10 6.39
C ASN A 193 8.94 -11.75 5.64
N ALA A 194 8.99 -11.92 4.31
CA ALA A 194 10.12 -11.46 3.50
C ALA A 194 10.20 -9.93 3.47
N LEU A 195 9.07 -9.23 3.29
CA LEU A 195 9.03 -7.76 3.35
C LEU A 195 9.48 -7.20 4.69
N VAL A 196 9.13 -7.86 5.80
CA VAL A 196 9.63 -7.49 7.14
C VAL A 196 11.16 -7.54 7.17
N ARG A 197 11.79 -8.58 6.61
CA ARG A 197 13.26 -8.71 6.57
C ARG A 197 13.92 -7.72 5.62
N VAL A 198 13.38 -7.56 4.40
CA VAL A 198 13.92 -6.64 3.39
C VAL A 198 13.84 -5.19 3.86
N SER A 199 12.69 -4.78 4.41
CA SER A 199 12.51 -3.42 4.92
C SER A 199 13.40 -3.13 6.13
N ALA A 200 13.72 -4.12 6.97
CA ALA A 200 14.67 -3.96 8.09
C ALA A 200 16.07 -3.52 7.63
N VAL A 201 16.47 -3.92 6.40
CA VAL A 201 17.76 -3.55 5.81
C VAL A 201 17.68 -2.19 5.10
N LEU A 202 16.57 -1.91 4.42
CA LEU A 202 16.46 -0.74 3.53
C LEU A 202 16.02 0.56 4.24
N THR A 203 15.12 0.48 5.22
CA THR A 203 14.54 1.66 5.91
C THR A 203 14.42 1.48 7.42
N ASN A 204 14.29 0.24 7.89
CA ASN A 204 14.19 -0.15 9.30
C ASN A 204 13.12 0.63 10.08
N ALA A 205 11.94 0.86 9.49
CA ALA A 205 10.89 1.60 10.17
C ALA A 205 10.39 0.86 11.43
N PRO A 206 10.19 1.53 12.58
CA PRO A 206 9.70 0.89 13.80
C PRO A 206 8.26 0.39 13.70
N PHE A 207 7.49 0.90 12.72
CA PHE A 207 6.10 0.54 12.48
C PHE A 207 5.90 0.08 11.04
N MET A 208 4.96 -0.84 10.83
CA MET A 208 4.65 -1.39 9.52
C MET A 208 3.14 -1.50 9.32
N LEU A 209 2.60 -0.93 8.25
CA LEU A 209 1.21 -1.08 7.86
C LEU A 209 1.09 -2.16 6.78
N ASN A 210 0.23 -3.16 6.95
CA ASN A 210 -0.08 -4.10 5.88
C ASN A 210 -1.41 -3.75 5.18
N LEU A 211 -1.41 -3.86 3.86
CA LEU A 211 -2.59 -3.67 3.01
C LEU A 211 -2.68 -4.76 1.95
N ASP A 212 -3.89 -5.05 1.53
CA ASP A 212 -4.17 -5.89 0.37
C ASP A 212 -4.22 -5.02 -0.89
N CYS A 213 -3.99 -5.62 -2.06
CA CYS A 213 -3.89 -4.88 -3.32
C CYS A 213 -5.19 -4.16 -3.73
N ASP A 214 -6.32 -4.58 -3.18
CA ASP A 214 -7.66 -4.02 -3.37
C ASP A 214 -8.10 -3.08 -2.23
N HIS A 215 -7.25 -2.85 -1.22
CA HIS A 215 -7.54 -1.98 -0.08
C HIS A 215 -6.69 -0.71 -0.12
N TYR A 216 -7.30 0.41 -0.49
CA TYR A 216 -6.65 1.71 -0.55
C TYR A 216 -6.84 2.54 0.73
N ILE A 217 -6.01 3.58 0.89
CA ILE A 217 -6.14 4.55 1.99
C ILE A 217 -7.26 5.55 1.66
N ASN A 218 -8.40 5.41 2.33
CA ASN A 218 -9.53 6.32 2.16
C ASN A 218 -9.30 7.69 2.84
N ASN A 219 -8.80 7.70 4.08
CA ASN A 219 -8.43 8.92 4.81
C ASN A 219 -6.91 9.03 4.86
N SER A 220 -6.34 10.05 4.20
CA SER A 220 -4.88 10.27 4.17
C SER A 220 -4.21 10.46 5.54
N LYS A 221 -5.00 10.69 6.61
CA LYS A 221 -4.53 10.84 8.00
C LYS A 221 -4.52 9.53 8.79
N ALA A 222 -4.96 8.40 8.21
CA ALA A 222 -5.06 7.12 8.94
C ALA A 222 -3.75 6.71 9.64
N VAL A 223 -2.59 6.90 9.00
CA VAL A 223 -1.30 6.60 9.62
C VAL A 223 -0.97 7.57 10.77
N ARG A 224 -1.36 8.85 10.68
CA ARG A 224 -1.23 9.79 11.81
C ARG A 224 -2.10 9.37 12.98
N GLU A 225 -3.33 8.97 12.72
CA GLU A 225 -4.26 8.47 13.75
C GLU A 225 -3.70 7.22 14.44
N ALA A 226 -3.10 6.29 13.68
CA ALA A 226 -2.42 5.14 14.27
C ALA A 226 -1.24 5.54 15.18
N MET A 227 -0.48 6.57 14.80
CA MET A 227 0.62 7.08 15.62
C MET A 227 0.14 7.70 16.94
N CYS A 228 -1.07 8.24 17.01
CA CYS A 228 -1.63 8.74 18.28
C CYS A 228 -1.66 7.63 19.34
N PHE A 229 -1.98 6.39 18.96
CA PHE A 229 -1.95 5.25 19.87
C PHE A 229 -0.54 4.70 20.08
N LEU A 230 0.21 4.50 19.00
CA LEU A 230 1.50 3.79 19.04
C LEU A 230 2.65 4.62 19.65
N MET A 231 2.54 5.94 19.59
CA MET A 231 3.53 6.88 20.09
C MET A 231 3.12 7.56 21.40
N ASP A 232 1.98 7.20 21.98
CA ASP A 232 1.58 7.69 23.30
C ASP A 232 2.64 7.28 24.37
N PRO A 233 3.18 8.24 25.15
CA PRO A 233 4.24 7.94 26.11
C PRO A 233 3.82 7.00 27.24
N GLN A 234 2.53 6.97 27.61
CA GLN A 234 2.02 6.21 28.75
C GLN A 234 1.66 4.77 28.36
N THR A 235 0.97 4.62 27.23
CA THR A 235 0.33 3.38 26.81
C THR A 235 0.92 2.80 25.53
N GLY A 236 1.42 3.64 24.62
CA GLY A 236 1.85 3.25 23.29
C GLY A 236 2.94 2.18 23.27
N LYS A 237 3.85 2.18 24.25
CA LYS A 237 4.89 1.15 24.40
C LYS A 237 4.35 -0.27 24.59
N LYS A 238 3.12 -0.42 25.09
CA LYS A 238 2.46 -1.71 25.29
C LYS A 238 1.57 -2.12 24.12
N VAL A 239 1.32 -1.21 23.17
CA VAL A 239 0.53 -1.48 21.96
C VAL A 239 1.41 -2.22 20.95
N CYS A 240 0.96 -3.40 20.54
CA CYS A 240 1.60 -4.23 19.53
C CYS A 240 1.15 -3.86 18.11
N TYR A 241 -0.13 -3.52 17.92
CA TYR A 241 -0.66 -3.05 16.66
C TYR A 241 -1.92 -2.20 16.84
N VAL A 242 -2.29 -1.46 15.80
CA VAL A 242 -3.59 -0.75 15.67
C VAL A 242 -4.32 -1.34 14.46
N GLN A 243 -5.48 -1.95 14.68
CA GLN A 243 -6.31 -2.53 13.63
C GLN A 243 -7.40 -1.53 13.20
N PHE A 244 -7.45 -1.22 11.92
CA PHE A 244 -8.55 -0.43 11.34
C PHE A 244 -9.69 -1.34 10.89
N PRO A 245 -10.96 -0.89 10.99
CA PRO A 245 -12.09 -1.62 10.42
C PRO A 245 -12.02 -1.59 8.89
N GLN A 246 -12.22 -2.74 8.26
CA GLN A 246 -12.33 -2.81 6.79
C GLN A 246 -13.75 -2.41 6.38
N ARG A 247 -13.84 -1.59 5.32
CA ARG A 247 -15.11 -1.17 4.72
C ARG A 247 -15.02 -1.43 3.23
N PHE A 248 -16.14 -1.86 2.65
CA PHE A 248 -16.24 -2.22 1.25
C PHE A 248 -17.20 -1.27 0.53
N ASP A 249 -16.81 -0.85 -0.66
CA ASP A 249 -17.63 -0.03 -1.54
C ASP A 249 -18.52 -0.90 -2.45
N GLY A 250 -19.42 -0.26 -3.21
CA GLY A 250 -20.22 -0.96 -4.22
C GLY A 250 -21.29 -1.90 -3.66
N ILE A 251 -21.64 -1.75 -2.38
CA ILE A 251 -22.67 -2.55 -1.71
C ILE A 251 -24.05 -2.01 -2.11
N ASP A 252 -24.93 -2.90 -2.53
CA ASP A 252 -26.30 -2.55 -2.89
C ASP A 252 -27.10 -2.03 -1.68
N ALA A 253 -28.23 -1.37 -1.96
CA ALA A 253 -29.05 -0.79 -0.91
C ALA A 253 -29.61 -1.84 0.06
N HIS A 254 -29.82 -3.07 -0.41
CA HIS A 254 -30.42 -4.15 0.38
C HIS A 254 -29.39 -4.94 1.20
N ASP A 255 -28.10 -4.89 0.82
CA ASP A 255 -26.99 -5.67 1.41
C ASP A 255 -27.39 -7.11 1.74
N ARG A 256 -28.03 -7.80 0.78
CA ARG A 256 -28.58 -9.15 1.00
C ARG A 256 -27.50 -10.17 1.39
N TYR A 257 -26.27 -9.94 0.95
CA TYR A 257 -25.12 -10.77 1.26
C TYR A 257 -24.40 -10.36 2.56
N ALA A 258 -24.87 -9.31 3.25
CA ALA A 258 -24.30 -8.79 4.50
C ALA A 258 -22.81 -8.45 4.38
N ASN A 259 -22.39 -7.94 3.21
CA ASN A 259 -20.99 -7.69 2.87
C ASN A 259 -20.39 -6.53 3.68
N ARG A 260 -21.21 -5.66 4.29
CA ARG A 260 -20.69 -4.61 5.20
C ARG A 260 -20.04 -5.17 6.47
N ASN A 261 -20.43 -6.38 6.87
CA ASN A 261 -19.95 -7.08 8.06
C ASN A 261 -19.92 -6.19 9.34
N THR A 262 -20.94 -5.36 9.53
CA THR A 262 -20.99 -4.36 10.61
C THR A 262 -21.03 -5.00 11.99
N VAL A 263 -21.70 -6.13 12.17
CA VAL A 263 -21.76 -6.81 13.48
C VAL A 263 -20.35 -7.18 13.96
N PHE A 264 -19.51 -7.71 13.07
CA PHE A 264 -18.14 -8.06 13.41
C PHE A 264 -17.29 -6.82 13.72
N PHE A 265 -17.27 -5.83 12.83
CA PHE A 265 -16.38 -4.67 12.97
C PHE A 265 -16.87 -3.62 13.99
N ASP A 266 -18.19 -3.42 14.12
CA ASP A 266 -18.76 -2.33 14.93
C ASP A 266 -19.26 -2.77 16.31
N ILE A 267 -19.56 -4.06 16.49
CA ILE A 267 -20.05 -4.58 17.78
C ILE A 267 -18.96 -5.45 18.41
N ASN A 268 -18.59 -6.56 17.77
CA ASN A 268 -17.68 -7.53 18.38
C ASN A 268 -16.28 -6.96 18.61
N MET A 269 -15.65 -6.35 17.61
CA MET A 269 -14.31 -5.78 17.75
C MET A 269 -14.23 -4.67 18.78
N LYS A 270 -15.25 -3.80 18.84
CA LYS A 270 -15.30 -2.73 19.85
C LYS A 270 -15.51 -3.29 21.26
N GLY A 271 -16.28 -4.37 21.40
CA GLY A 271 -16.41 -5.08 22.68
C GLY A 271 -15.09 -5.67 23.17
N LEU A 272 -14.31 -6.30 22.27
CA LEU A 272 -13.00 -6.86 22.59
C LEU A 272 -11.95 -5.79 22.93
N ASP A 273 -12.08 -4.60 22.36
CA ASP A 273 -11.18 -3.47 22.61
C ASP A 273 -11.17 -3.03 24.09
N GLY A 274 -12.30 -3.22 24.79
CA GLY A 274 -12.40 -2.94 26.23
C GLY A 274 -11.63 -3.92 27.14
N ILE A 275 -11.15 -5.05 26.61
CA ILE A 275 -10.45 -6.08 27.39
C ILE A 275 -8.98 -6.16 26.99
N GLN A 276 -8.69 -6.51 25.74
CA GLN A 276 -7.32 -6.79 25.26
C GLN A 276 -7.03 -6.21 23.88
N GLY A 277 -8.03 -5.70 23.17
CA GLY A 277 -7.90 -5.21 21.79
C GLY A 277 -8.59 -6.11 20.77
N PRO A 278 -8.82 -5.61 19.54
CA PRO A 278 -9.35 -6.39 18.43
C PRO A 278 -8.33 -7.42 17.93
N VAL A 279 -8.81 -8.46 17.25
CA VAL A 279 -7.93 -9.44 16.57
C VAL A 279 -7.44 -8.90 15.23
N TYR A 280 -6.27 -9.36 14.79
CA TYR A 280 -5.77 -9.09 13.44
C TYR A 280 -6.62 -9.81 12.39
N VAL A 281 -7.02 -9.08 11.34
CA VAL A 281 -7.95 -9.57 10.30
C VAL A 281 -7.36 -9.57 8.88
N GLY A 282 -6.04 -9.45 8.74
CA GLY A 282 -5.36 -9.69 7.46
C GLY A 282 -4.96 -8.46 6.65
N THR A 283 -5.52 -7.27 6.92
CA THR A 283 -5.22 -6.00 6.24
C THR A 283 -5.57 -4.81 7.14
N GLY A 284 -5.04 -3.62 6.85
CA GLY A 284 -5.34 -2.38 7.57
C GLY A 284 -4.82 -2.36 9.00
N CYS A 285 -3.66 -2.96 9.26
CA CYS A 285 -3.11 -3.08 10.60
C CYS A 285 -1.70 -2.47 10.67
N VAL A 286 -1.48 -1.54 11.61
CA VAL A 286 -0.18 -0.92 11.85
C VAL A 286 0.52 -1.65 13.01
N PHE A 287 1.49 -2.50 12.69
CA PHE A 287 2.25 -3.29 13.64
C PHE A 287 3.49 -2.55 14.16
N ARG A 288 3.87 -2.84 15.40
CA ARG A 288 5.19 -2.55 15.96
C ARG A 288 6.18 -3.64 15.54
N ARG A 289 7.31 -3.24 14.94
CA ARG A 289 8.33 -4.17 14.43
C ARG A 289 8.86 -5.14 15.48
N GLN A 290 9.20 -4.64 16.66
CA GLN A 290 9.69 -5.46 17.76
C GLN A 290 8.68 -6.53 18.20
N ALA A 291 7.38 -6.25 18.11
CA ALA A 291 6.36 -7.23 18.45
C ALA A 291 6.30 -8.36 17.41
N LEU A 292 6.45 -8.07 16.11
CA LEU A 292 6.57 -9.10 15.07
C LEU A 292 7.84 -9.95 15.21
N TYR A 293 8.91 -9.40 15.78
CA TYR A 293 10.13 -10.15 16.11
C TYR A 293 10.00 -11.01 17.38
N GLY A 294 8.87 -10.94 18.09
CA GLY A 294 8.60 -11.73 19.29
C GLY A 294 9.13 -11.12 20.59
N TYR A 295 9.53 -9.84 20.60
CA TYR A 295 9.90 -9.18 21.85
C TYR A 295 8.66 -8.87 22.68
N SER A 296 8.74 -9.18 23.98
CA SER A 296 7.71 -8.81 24.95
C SER A 296 7.62 -7.29 25.12
N PRO A 297 6.44 -6.75 25.50
CA PRO A 297 6.31 -5.34 25.79
C PRO A 297 7.27 -4.93 26.92
N PRO A 298 7.77 -3.68 26.93
CA PRO A 298 8.64 -3.21 28.00
C PRO A 298 7.98 -3.41 29.37
N LYS A 299 8.70 -4.02 30.30
CA LYS A 299 8.22 -4.15 31.68
C LYS A 299 8.13 -2.76 32.28
N GLY A 300 6.93 -2.38 32.74
CA GLY A 300 6.78 -1.16 33.53
C GLY A 300 7.53 -1.25 34.87
N PRO A 301 7.73 -0.13 35.58
CA PRO A 301 8.20 -0.20 36.95
C PRO A 301 7.30 -1.14 37.74
N LYS A 302 7.89 -2.07 38.51
CA LYS A 302 7.12 -2.93 39.42
C LYS A 302 6.29 -2.01 40.30
N ARG A 303 4.97 -2.22 40.38
CA ARG A 303 4.15 -1.55 41.40
C ARG A 303 4.85 -1.79 42.74
N PRO A 304 5.03 -0.74 43.58
CA PRO A 304 5.47 -0.95 44.95
C PRO A 304 4.56 -2.01 45.57
N LYS A 305 5.16 -3.01 46.23
CA LYS A 305 4.35 -3.94 47.02
C LYS A 305 3.62 -3.07 48.05
N MET A 306 2.28 -3.11 48.02
CA MET A 306 1.46 -2.54 49.10
C MET A 306 1.76 -3.28 50.40
#